data_AF-X1UQ52-F1
#
_entry.id   AF-X1UQ52-F1
#
_cell.length_a   1.000
_cell.length_b   1.000
_cell.length_c   1.000
_cell.angle_alpha   90.00
_cell.angle_beta   90.00
_cell.angle_gamma   90.00
#
_symmetry.space_group_name_H-M   'P 1'
#
loop_
_entity.id
_entity.type
_entity.pdbx_description
1 polymer ?
#
loop_
_entity_poly.entity_id
_entity_poly.type
_entity_poly.pdbx_seq_one_letter_code
_entity_poly.pdbx_strand_id
1 'polypeptide(L)'
;EAGIEQARGLVVALGSDADSVYITLSARGLRPDLFIEARASSSMAGAKLKKAGANRIIAPYSLGARRMAELALRPAVVDFIDTVIRSRGRDLQMENITVSHNSALASLTVEETRHRTKAAILTISRKGGKLLVNPSREETIEAGDRLITLGTKKQLAALEEICERCKTNE
;
A
#
# COMPACT_ATOMS: atom_id res chain seq x y z
N GLU A 1 -12.85 18.96 -28.22
CA GLU A 1 -13.22 17.64 -27.68
C GLU A 1 -12.20 17.17 -26.63
N ALA A 2 -12.56 16.20 -25.79
CA ALA A 2 -11.80 15.79 -24.60
C ALA A 2 -10.53 14.94 -24.86
N GLY A 3 -10.13 14.73 -26.12
CA GLY A 3 -8.86 14.05 -26.46
C GLY A 3 -8.79 12.56 -26.12
N ILE A 4 -9.93 11.84 -26.10
CA ILE A 4 -10.02 10.43 -25.67
C ILE A 4 -9.06 9.51 -26.44
N GLU A 5 -8.88 9.73 -27.74
CA GLU A 5 -8.00 8.89 -28.58
C GLU A 5 -6.54 8.90 -28.11
N GLN A 6 -6.08 10.01 -27.52
CA GLN A 6 -4.69 10.18 -27.07
C GLN A 6 -4.52 10.02 -25.55
N ALA A 7 -5.63 9.94 -24.79
CA ALA A 7 -5.60 9.90 -23.33
C ALA A 7 -4.98 8.60 -22.79
N ARG A 8 -4.21 8.66 -21.69
CA ARG A 8 -3.74 7.43 -21.01
C ARG A 8 -4.80 6.79 -20.11
N GLY A 9 -5.80 7.55 -19.71
CA GLY A 9 -6.93 7.06 -18.96
C GLY A 9 -8.05 8.08 -18.82
N LEU A 10 -9.19 7.63 -18.31
CA LEU A 10 -10.40 8.40 -18.06
C LEU A 10 -10.89 8.15 -16.63
N VAL A 11 -11.28 9.22 -15.94
CA VAL A 11 -11.94 9.15 -14.63
C VAL A 11 -13.39 9.59 -14.79
N VAL A 12 -14.32 8.71 -14.44
CA VAL A 12 -15.77 8.94 -14.52
C VAL A 12 -16.32 9.07 -13.10
N ALA A 13 -16.65 10.29 -12.67
CA ALA A 13 -17.01 10.56 -11.28
C ALA A 13 -18.28 11.44 -11.15
N LEU A 14 -19.28 11.21 -12.00
CA LEU A 14 -20.53 11.98 -11.99
C LEU A 14 -21.42 11.60 -10.79
N GLY A 15 -22.41 12.45 -10.51
CA GLY A 15 -23.45 12.18 -9.51
C GLY A 15 -24.46 11.12 -9.95
N SER A 16 -24.61 10.90 -11.26
CA SER A 16 -25.49 9.90 -11.87
C SER A 16 -24.68 8.68 -12.31
N ASP A 17 -25.02 7.50 -11.76
CA ASP A 17 -24.42 6.25 -12.22
C ASP A 17 -24.84 5.91 -13.66
N ALA A 18 -26.03 6.33 -14.09
CA ALA A 18 -26.50 6.11 -15.46
C ALA A 18 -25.64 6.88 -16.47
N ASP A 19 -25.34 8.15 -16.19
CA ASP A 19 -24.47 8.98 -17.02
C ASP A 19 -23.05 8.42 -17.02
N SER A 20 -22.61 7.94 -15.86
CA SER A 20 -21.29 7.31 -15.72
C SER A 20 -21.17 6.04 -16.57
N VAL A 21 -22.24 5.22 -16.63
CA VAL A 21 -22.30 4.04 -17.51
C VAL A 21 -22.29 4.47 -18.98
N TYR A 22 -23.09 5.47 -19.35
CA TYR A 22 -23.15 5.98 -20.73
C TYR A 22 -21.79 6.50 -21.21
N ILE A 23 -21.11 7.30 -20.39
CA ILE A 23 -19.76 7.82 -20.69
C ILE A 23 -18.75 6.68 -20.79
N THR A 24 -18.83 5.68 -19.90
CA THR A 24 -17.94 4.51 -19.94
C THR A 24 -18.12 3.73 -21.24
N LEU A 25 -19.35 3.46 -21.66
CA LEU A 25 -19.66 2.79 -22.93
C LEU A 25 -19.18 3.60 -24.14
N SER A 26 -19.42 4.91 -24.12
CA SER A 26 -18.99 5.81 -25.20
C SER A 26 -17.47 5.85 -25.33
N ALA A 27 -16.76 5.98 -24.22
CA ALA A 27 -15.30 5.94 -24.19
C ALA A 27 -14.75 4.60 -24.67
N ARG A 28 -15.41 3.48 -24.33
CA ARG A 28 -15.04 2.14 -24.83
C ARG A 28 -15.28 1.97 -26.32
N GLY A 29 -16.36 2.55 -26.84
CA GLY A 29 -16.64 2.56 -28.27
C GLY A 29 -15.59 3.33 -29.07
N LEU A 30 -15.10 4.45 -28.53
CA LEU A 30 -14.05 5.27 -29.17
C LEU A 30 -12.66 4.68 -29.00
N ARG A 31 -12.35 4.15 -27.81
CA ARG A 31 -11.03 3.65 -27.48
C ARG A 31 -11.11 2.39 -26.60
N PRO A 32 -11.09 1.19 -27.21
CA PRO A 32 -11.26 -0.07 -26.50
C PRO A 32 -10.20 -0.36 -25.43
N ASP A 33 -8.96 0.13 -25.60
CA ASP A 33 -7.81 -0.11 -24.71
C ASP A 33 -7.65 0.92 -23.57
N LEU A 34 -8.43 2.00 -23.56
CA LEU A 34 -8.28 3.11 -22.60
C LEU A 34 -8.41 2.63 -21.14
N PHE A 35 -7.54 3.06 -20.23
CA PHE A 35 -7.77 2.75 -18.80
C PHE A 35 -8.91 3.62 -18.24
N ILE A 36 -9.98 3.03 -17.72
CA ILE A 36 -11.14 3.74 -17.18
C ILE A 36 -11.30 3.41 -15.70
N GLU A 37 -11.28 4.45 -14.87
CA GLU A 37 -11.70 4.39 -13.48
C GLU A 37 -13.07 5.05 -13.31
N ALA A 38 -14.01 4.37 -12.67
CA ALA A 38 -15.34 4.92 -12.44
C ALA A 38 -15.72 4.91 -10.95
N ARG A 39 -16.35 5.99 -10.52
CA ARG A 39 -17.06 6.06 -9.24
C ARG A 39 -18.39 5.30 -9.37
N ALA A 40 -18.71 4.49 -8.36
CA ALA A 40 -20.02 3.89 -8.20
C ALA A 40 -20.67 4.38 -6.89
N SER A 41 -21.96 4.74 -6.95
CA SER A 41 -22.71 5.04 -5.73
C SER A 41 -23.12 3.78 -4.93
N SER A 42 -23.18 2.63 -5.59
CA SER A 42 -23.61 1.36 -5.00
C SER A 42 -22.89 0.16 -5.61
N SER A 43 -22.98 -1.00 -4.96
CA SER A 43 -22.45 -2.26 -5.50
C SER A 43 -23.11 -2.63 -6.83
N MET A 44 -24.42 -2.41 -6.96
CA MET A 44 -25.18 -2.64 -8.18
C MET A 44 -24.72 -1.74 -9.33
N ALA A 45 -24.52 -0.44 -9.06
CA ALA A 45 -23.96 0.48 -10.05
C ALA A 45 -22.53 0.08 -10.45
N GLY A 46 -21.70 -0.32 -9.49
CA GLY A 46 -20.35 -0.81 -9.77
C GLY A 46 -20.34 -2.02 -10.69
N ALA A 47 -21.27 -2.95 -10.52
CA ALA A 47 -21.42 -4.09 -11.42
C ALA A 47 -21.79 -3.66 -12.85
N LYS A 48 -22.67 -2.67 -13.00
CA LYS A 48 -23.04 -2.11 -14.32
C LYS A 48 -21.86 -1.39 -14.98
N LEU A 49 -21.13 -0.56 -14.23
CA LEU A 49 -19.92 0.14 -14.72
C LEU A 49 -18.81 -0.82 -15.14
N LYS A 50 -18.61 -1.90 -14.37
CA LYS A 50 -17.66 -2.95 -14.73
C LYS A 50 -18.06 -3.64 -16.04
N LYS A 51 -19.35 -3.97 -16.21
CA LYS A 51 -19.88 -4.53 -17.47
C LYS A 51 -19.78 -3.55 -18.64
N ALA A 52 -19.91 -2.25 -18.38
CA ALA A 52 -19.73 -1.20 -19.37
C ALA A 52 -18.26 -1.01 -19.81
N GLY A 53 -17.30 -1.63 -19.09
CA GLY A 53 -15.89 -1.64 -19.45
C GLY A 53 -14.98 -0.81 -18.55
N ALA A 54 -15.45 -0.34 -17.39
CA ALA A 54 -14.55 0.27 -16.41
C ALA A 54 -13.52 -0.76 -15.89
N ASN A 55 -12.23 -0.41 -15.87
CA ASN A 55 -11.16 -1.27 -15.37
C ASN A 55 -11.12 -1.27 -13.84
N ARG A 56 -11.37 -0.11 -13.22
CA ARG A 56 -11.35 0.06 -11.76
C ARG A 56 -12.61 0.76 -11.30
N ILE A 57 -13.21 0.23 -10.23
CA ILE A 57 -14.38 0.81 -9.59
C ILE A 57 -13.97 1.33 -8.21
N ILE A 58 -14.31 2.58 -7.93
CA ILE A 58 -14.22 3.17 -6.59
C ILE A 58 -15.64 3.38 -6.07
N ALA A 59 -15.97 2.83 -4.90
CA ALA A 59 -17.27 2.98 -4.26
C ALA A 59 -17.13 3.79 -2.95
N PRO A 60 -17.20 5.14 -2.99
CA PRO A 60 -16.87 5.98 -1.84
C PRO A 60 -17.77 5.73 -0.63
N TYR A 61 -19.07 5.48 -0.85
CA TYR A 61 -20.01 5.24 0.25
C TYR A 61 -19.76 3.92 0.97
N SER A 62 -19.44 2.85 0.24
CA SER A 62 -19.06 1.58 0.85
C SER A 62 -17.73 1.68 1.61
N LEU A 63 -16.74 2.38 1.05
CA LEU A 63 -15.46 2.63 1.71
C LEU A 63 -15.64 3.46 2.98
N GLY A 64 -16.41 4.55 2.88
CA GLY A 64 -16.74 5.42 4.01
C GLY A 64 -17.54 4.70 5.09
N ALA A 65 -18.54 3.89 4.72
CA ALA A 65 -19.32 3.09 5.66
C ALA A 65 -18.46 2.08 6.42
N ARG A 66 -17.60 1.33 5.71
CA ARG A 66 -16.64 0.43 6.34
C ARG A 66 -15.73 1.18 7.31
N ARG A 67 -15.25 2.35 6.90
CA ARG A 67 -14.40 3.19 7.74
C ARG A 67 -15.11 3.69 9.00
N MET A 68 -16.37 4.11 8.88
CA MET A 68 -17.19 4.51 10.03
C MET A 68 -17.40 3.34 11.00
N ALA A 69 -17.67 2.13 10.48
CA ALA A 69 -17.79 0.94 11.32
C ALA A 69 -16.49 0.61 12.05
N GLU A 70 -15.34 0.69 11.36
CA GLU A 70 -14.02 0.50 11.98
C GLU A 70 -13.74 1.52 13.08
N LEU A 71 -14.07 2.79 12.86
CA LEU A 71 -13.94 3.86 13.86
C LEU A 71 -14.90 3.69 15.05
N ALA A 72 -16.12 3.24 14.81
CA ALA A 72 -17.10 3.02 15.88
C ALA A 72 -16.73 1.82 16.76
N LEU A 73 -16.24 0.74 16.15
CA LEU A 73 -15.90 -0.49 16.86
C LEU A 73 -14.50 -0.46 17.48
N ARG A 74 -13.54 0.20 16.82
CA ARG A 74 -12.11 0.15 17.15
C ARG A 74 -11.40 1.50 16.88
N PRO A 75 -11.85 2.61 17.50
CA PRO A 75 -11.32 3.94 17.21
C PRO A 75 -9.80 4.01 17.44
N ALA A 76 -9.32 3.49 18.57
CA ALA A 76 -7.89 3.52 18.92
C ALA A 76 -6.99 2.82 17.90
N VAL A 77 -7.45 1.72 17.27
CA VAL A 77 -6.68 1.00 16.24
C VAL A 77 -6.59 1.84 14.97
N VAL A 78 -7.72 2.41 14.56
CA VAL A 78 -7.80 3.25 13.37
C VAL A 78 -6.94 4.51 13.53
N ASP A 79 -7.03 5.19 14.68
CA ASP A 79 -6.26 6.39 14.99
C ASP A 79 -4.75 6.10 15.04
N PHE A 80 -4.38 4.92 15.55
CA PHE A 80 -2.98 4.47 15.54
C PHE A 80 -2.47 4.30 14.10
N ILE A 81 -3.19 3.53 13.27
CA ILE A 81 -2.82 3.32 11.86
C ILE A 81 -2.72 4.64 11.10
N ASP A 82 -3.69 5.52 11.31
CA ASP A 82 -3.74 6.84 10.69
C ASP A 82 -2.54 7.71 11.01
N THR A 83 -2.06 7.60 12.24
CA THR A 83 -0.87 8.33 12.66
C THR A 83 0.36 7.79 11.96
N VAL A 84 0.52 6.47 11.99
CA VAL A 84 1.69 5.81 11.42
C VAL A 84 1.78 6.07 9.91
N ILE A 85 0.64 6.13 9.21
CA ILE A 85 0.58 6.37 7.76
C ILE A 85 0.71 7.86 7.40
N ARG A 86 0.05 8.77 8.12
CA ARG A 86 -0.08 10.18 7.68
C ARG A 86 1.01 11.10 8.21
N SER A 87 1.94 10.60 9.03
CA SER A 87 3.05 11.36 9.62
C SER A 87 2.64 12.72 10.19
N ARG A 88 1.39 12.87 10.66
CA ARG A 88 0.86 14.14 11.18
C ARG A 88 1.33 14.32 12.61
N GLY A 89 2.60 14.69 12.76
CA GLY A 89 3.15 15.21 14.02
C GLY A 89 3.45 14.17 15.11
N ARG A 90 3.64 12.89 14.77
CA ARG A 90 4.21 11.91 15.71
C ARG A 90 5.52 11.36 15.17
N ASP A 91 6.45 11.10 16.08
CA ASP A 91 7.79 10.61 15.79
C ASP A 91 7.82 9.27 15.05
N LEU A 92 6.72 8.51 15.02
CA LEU A 92 6.61 7.14 14.55
C LEU A 92 6.20 7.04 13.06
N GLN A 93 6.95 6.27 12.28
CA GLN A 93 6.77 6.06 10.85
C GLN A 93 6.80 4.57 10.50
N MET A 94 6.16 4.20 9.39
CA MET A 94 6.23 2.85 8.82
C MET A 94 6.86 2.91 7.44
N GLU A 95 7.88 2.08 7.23
CA GLU A 95 8.66 2.05 5.98
C GLU A 95 8.77 0.64 5.41
N ASN A 96 9.03 0.58 4.10
CA ASN A 96 9.25 -0.65 3.35
C ASN A 96 10.72 -0.74 2.92
N ILE A 97 11.50 -1.58 3.59
CA ILE A 97 12.94 -1.72 3.33
C ILE A 97 13.16 -2.99 2.53
N THR A 98 13.90 -2.87 1.42
CA THR A 98 14.35 -4.02 0.63
C THR A 98 15.80 -4.33 0.98
N VAL A 99 16.06 -5.53 1.47
CA VAL A 99 17.40 -5.96 1.89
C VAL A 99 18.22 -6.32 0.67
N SER A 100 19.26 -5.54 0.38
CA SER A 100 20.14 -5.80 -0.76
C SER A 100 21.06 -7.01 -0.51
N HIS A 101 21.63 -7.59 -1.57
CA HIS A 101 22.53 -8.75 -1.45
C HIS A 101 23.80 -8.48 -0.64
N ASN A 102 24.28 -7.23 -0.62
CA ASN A 102 25.48 -6.85 0.12
C ASN A 102 25.17 -6.25 1.49
N SER A 103 23.90 -6.16 1.87
CA SER A 103 23.47 -5.49 3.08
C SER A 103 24.07 -6.14 4.33
N ALA A 104 24.63 -5.34 5.24
CA ALA A 104 25.03 -5.80 6.57
C ALA A 104 23.83 -6.20 7.45
N LEU A 105 22.61 -5.87 7.02
CA LEU A 105 21.37 -6.35 7.63
C LEU A 105 21.11 -7.82 7.30
N ALA A 106 21.58 -8.31 6.15
CA ALA A 106 21.50 -9.72 5.80
C ALA A 106 22.37 -10.54 6.76
N SER A 107 21.81 -11.62 7.30
CA SER A 107 22.39 -12.48 8.36
C SER A 107 22.24 -11.98 9.80
N LEU A 108 21.63 -10.81 10.06
CA LEU A 108 21.21 -10.45 11.41
C LEU A 108 19.86 -11.09 11.73
N THR A 109 19.67 -11.44 12.99
CA THR A 109 18.35 -11.81 13.50
C THR A 109 17.47 -10.58 13.69
N VAL A 110 16.15 -10.79 13.77
CA VAL A 110 15.19 -9.75 14.13
C VAL A 110 15.54 -9.12 15.48
N GLU A 111 15.98 -9.92 16.46
CA GLU A 111 16.36 -9.43 17.78
C GLU A 111 17.62 -8.55 17.75
N GLU A 112 18.67 -8.98 17.05
CA GLU A 112 19.90 -8.19 16.90
C GLU A 112 19.63 -6.85 16.22
N THR A 113 18.84 -6.89 15.14
CA THR A 113 18.43 -5.70 14.39
C THR A 113 17.67 -4.73 15.29
N ARG A 114 16.70 -5.25 16.05
CA ARG A 114 15.93 -4.45 17.01
C ARG A 114 16.82 -3.91 18.13
N HIS A 115 17.81 -4.67 18.61
CA HIS A 115 18.71 -4.21 19.65
C HIS A 115 19.54 -3.00 19.19
N ARG A 116 20.04 -3.06 17.94
CA ARG A 116 20.88 -2.01 17.32
C ARG A 116 20.11 -0.75 16.94
N THR A 117 18.91 -0.91 16.37
CA THR A 117 18.16 0.20 15.75
C THR A 117 16.99 0.68 16.59
N LYS A 118 16.49 -0.16 17.50
CA LYS A 118 15.21 -0.03 18.23
C LYS A 118 13.97 -0.01 17.33
N ALA A 119 14.12 -0.14 16.00
CA ALA A 119 13.00 -0.29 15.09
C ALA A 119 12.35 -1.67 15.23
N ALA A 120 11.03 -1.72 15.11
CA ALA A 120 10.26 -2.97 15.09
C ALA A 120 10.14 -3.48 13.66
N ILE A 121 10.41 -4.76 13.45
CA ILE A 121 10.13 -5.45 12.18
C ILE A 121 8.77 -6.12 12.32
N LEU A 122 7.78 -5.63 11.58
CA LEU A 122 6.41 -6.13 11.66
C LEU A 122 6.21 -7.34 10.75
N THR A 123 6.84 -7.34 9.58
CA THR A 123 6.75 -8.45 8.61
C THR A 123 8.04 -8.65 7.85
N ILE A 124 8.25 -9.88 7.38
CA ILE A 124 9.29 -10.26 6.42
C ILE A 124 8.61 -10.96 5.24
N SER A 125 8.77 -10.40 4.04
CA SER A 125 8.35 -11.03 2.79
C SER A 125 9.57 -11.62 2.08
N ARG A 126 9.66 -12.95 2.05
CA ARG A 126 10.76 -13.67 1.40
C ARG A 126 10.64 -13.63 -0.12
N LYS A 127 11.75 -13.78 -0.83
CA LYS A 127 11.79 -13.84 -2.32
C LYS A 127 10.88 -14.92 -2.93
N GLY A 128 10.57 -15.99 -2.17
CA GLY A 128 9.63 -17.05 -2.56
C GLY A 128 8.15 -16.76 -2.28
N GLY A 129 7.79 -15.54 -1.86
CA GLY A 129 6.40 -15.14 -1.59
C GLY A 129 5.88 -15.53 -0.20
N LYS A 130 6.70 -16.20 0.63
CA LYS A 130 6.36 -16.48 2.03
C LYS A 130 6.35 -15.18 2.83
N LEU A 131 5.20 -14.87 3.42
CA LEU A 131 5.03 -13.74 4.34
C LEU A 131 5.08 -14.24 5.78
N LEU A 132 6.00 -13.68 6.57
CA LEU A 132 6.08 -13.87 8.00
C LEU A 132 5.51 -12.62 8.68
N VAL A 133 4.41 -12.77 9.41
CA VAL A 133 3.80 -11.69 10.20
C VAL A 133 4.24 -11.86 11.64
N ASN A 134 4.72 -10.77 12.26
CA ASN A 134 5.34 -10.78 13.59
C ASN A 134 6.44 -11.86 13.67
N PRO A 135 7.52 -11.71 12.88
CA PRO A 135 8.59 -12.71 12.83
C PRO A 135 9.17 -12.98 14.22
N SER A 136 9.63 -14.21 14.46
CA SER A 136 10.26 -14.55 15.74
C SER A 136 11.55 -13.76 15.94
N ARG A 137 12.02 -13.71 17.19
CA ARG A 137 13.24 -12.98 17.56
C ARG A 137 14.48 -13.57 16.87
N GLU A 138 14.47 -14.88 16.70
CA GLU A 138 15.54 -15.69 16.13
C GLU A 138 15.50 -15.74 14.59
N GLU A 139 14.41 -15.23 13.98
CA GLU A 139 14.28 -15.23 12.53
C GLU A 139 15.41 -14.41 11.90
N THR A 140 16.15 -15.02 10.98
CA THR A 140 17.29 -14.39 10.30
C THR A 140 16.83 -13.65 9.06
N ILE A 141 17.22 -12.39 8.93
CA ILE A 141 16.94 -11.57 7.75
C ILE A 141 17.83 -12.03 6.60
N GLU A 142 17.22 -12.32 5.44
CA GLU A 142 17.94 -12.78 4.26
C GLU A 142 18.02 -11.68 3.20
N ALA A 143 19.02 -11.80 2.33
CA ALA A 143 19.12 -10.93 1.17
C ALA A 143 17.94 -11.14 0.22
N GLY A 144 17.36 -10.03 -0.26
CA GLY A 144 16.17 -10.04 -1.11
C GLY A 144 14.85 -10.00 -0.34
N ASP A 145 14.89 -10.04 1.00
CA ASP A 145 13.70 -9.82 1.81
C ASP A 145 13.16 -8.40 1.65
N ARG A 146 11.83 -8.29 1.82
CA ARG A 146 11.17 -7.00 2.02
C ARG A 146 10.59 -6.93 3.42
N LEU A 147 11.01 -5.91 4.16
CA LEU A 147 10.64 -5.70 5.54
C LEU A 147 9.63 -4.56 5.63
N ILE A 148 8.55 -4.76 6.36
CA ILE A 148 7.73 -3.65 6.85
C ILE A 148 8.18 -3.34 8.26
N THR A 149 8.71 -2.14 8.47
CA THR A 149 9.29 -1.72 9.74
C THR A 149 8.57 -0.52 10.31
N LEU A 150 8.56 -0.42 11.64
CA LEU A 150 7.91 0.63 12.40
C LEU A 150 8.89 1.19 13.43
N GLY A 151 9.09 2.50 13.45
CA GLY A 151 10.03 3.13 14.38
C GLY A 151 10.01 4.63 14.24
N THR A 152 10.77 5.33 15.08
CA THR A 152 10.94 6.76 14.89
C THR A 152 11.81 7.08 13.69
N LYS A 153 11.75 8.30 13.15
CA LYS A 153 12.64 8.71 12.04
C LYS A 153 14.12 8.38 12.32
N LYS A 154 14.58 8.58 13.56
CA LYS A 154 15.96 8.26 13.99
C LYS A 154 16.22 6.74 14.01
N GLN A 155 15.25 5.95 14.46
CA GLN A 155 15.38 4.49 14.52
C GLN A 155 15.38 3.86 13.12
N LEU A 156 14.52 4.37 12.22
CA LEU A 156 14.46 3.92 10.83
C LEU A 156 15.70 4.35 10.05
N ALA A 157 16.19 5.57 10.24
CA ALA A 157 17.45 5.99 9.63
C ALA A 157 18.65 5.11 10.06
N ALA A 158 18.72 4.73 11.35
CA ALA A 158 19.75 3.80 11.82
C ALA A 158 19.62 2.40 11.19
N LEU A 159 18.39 1.96 10.92
CA LEU A 159 18.12 0.70 10.23
C LEU A 159 18.52 0.76 8.75
N GLU A 160 18.16 1.84 8.06
CA GLU A 160 18.56 2.11 6.68
C GLU A 160 20.09 2.16 6.55
N GLU A 161 20.77 2.83 7.48
CA GLU A 161 22.24 2.90 7.48
C GLU A 161 22.89 1.51 7.58
N ILE A 162 22.38 0.61 8.44
CA ILE A 162 22.85 -0.78 8.47
C ILE A 162 22.50 -1.51 7.18
N CYS A 163 21.35 -1.21 6.60
CA CYS A 163 20.90 -1.83 5.36
C CYS A 163 21.79 -1.44 4.17
N GLU A 164 22.24 -0.19 4.12
CA GLU A 164 23.10 0.37 3.07
C GLU A 164 24.59 0.02 3.24
N ARG A 165 25.04 -0.17 4.49
CA ARG A 165 26.41 -0.65 4.76
C ARG A 165 26.63 -2.00 4.07
N CYS A 166 27.61 -2.05 3.18
CA CYS A 166 28.03 -3.30 2.56
C CYS A 166 28.80 -4.16 3.56
N LYS A 167 28.59 -5.48 3.56
CA LYS A 167 29.48 -6.42 4.24
C LYS A 167 30.89 -6.23 3.65
N THR A 168 31.81 -5.72 4.44
CA THR A 168 33.24 -5.78 4.11
C THR A 168 33.63 -7.25 4.18
N ASN A 169 34.08 -7.83 3.06
CA ASN A 169 34.63 -9.18 3.03
C ASN A 169 35.85 -9.23 3.96
N GLU A 170 35.78 -10.05 5.01
CA GLU A 170 36.96 -10.70 5.61
C GLU A 170 37.27 -12.00 4.86
#